data_AF-A0A2E0HFM6-F1
#
_entry.id   AF-A0A2E0HFM6-F1
#
_cell.length_a   1.000
_cell.length_b   1.000
_cell.length_c   1.000
_cell.angle_alpha   90.00
_cell.angle_beta   90.00
_cell.angle_gamma   90.00
#
_symmetry.space_group_name_H-M   'P 1'
#
loop_
_entity.id
_entity.type
_entity.pdbx_description
1 polymer ?
#
loop_
_entity_poly.entity_id
_entity_poly.type
_entity_poly.pdbx_seq_one_letter_code
_entity_poly.pdbx_strand_id
1 'polypeptide(L)'
;MPRLLTGITLLGLFASTAWAASDKDAAQVADGPAPEQARAVVEQLQEPLYNPFVERYVLDELKALRTQMADQRAEMIQQVVDREHSAVDRAVTYATDTITYFFYVIAAASSVLVLVGWSSIRDIKERLHSVAEEEISRLVREYEARLASIEEQLNLKSRHIEENREAIDATNEVQSLWLRAGQEPNPANKIALYDQIMRIRPYDPEALTYKADAVLELGEAQWATNLCHQALRHDPDNSHAFFQLACAAATLGHFEDAVRYLEETIQRSDTYRLDIMEEPTLEPLKDFPPFRALMGLDPEAGE
;
A
#
# COMPACT_ATOMS: atom_id res chain seq x y z
N MET A 1 39.81 20.09 12.15
CA MET A 1 40.30 19.77 13.50
C MET A 1 40.02 18.30 13.81
N PRO A 2 41.06 17.46 13.96
CA PRO A 2 40.93 16.09 14.48
C PRO A 2 41.64 15.93 15.85
N ARG A 3 41.05 15.17 16.78
CA ARG A 3 41.65 14.56 17.99
C ARG A 3 40.69 13.45 18.46
N LEU A 4 41.05 12.26 18.97
CA LEU A 4 42.31 11.59 19.29
C LEU A 4 41.96 10.14 19.77
N LEU A 5 42.93 9.21 19.62
CA LEU A 5 43.26 8.06 20.51
C LEU A 5 42.35 6.81 20.48
N THR A 6 42.82 5.55 20.42
CA THR A 6 44.11 4.85 20.70
C THR A 6 44.13 3.53 19.90
N GLY A 7 45.21 3.13 19.22
CA GLY A 7 46.27 2.25 19.74
C GLY A 7 46.04 0.80 19.29
N ILE A 8 46.83 0.21 18.39
CA ILE A 8 48.04 -0.57 18.73
C ILE A 8 48.92 -0.70 17.46
N THR A 9 50.17 -0.25 17.57
CA THR A 9 51.30 -0.56 16.68
C THR A 9 52.45 -1.08 17.54
N LEU A 10 53.05 -2.21 17.18
CA LEU A 10 54.42 -2.62 17.55
C LEU A 10 54.75 -3.90 16.74
N LEU A 11 55.39 -3.81 15.56
CA LEU A 11 56.84 -3.71 15.30
C LEU A 11 57.68 -4.76 16.05
N GLY A 12 58.12 -5.79 15.32
CA GLY A 12 59.08 -6.80 15.77
C GLY A 12 60.15 -7.03 14.70
N LEU A 13 60.96 -5.99 14.44
CA LEU A 13 62.27 -6.10 13.79
C LEU A 13 63.25 -6.59 14.86
N PHE A 14 63.95 -7.70 14.62
CA PHE A 14 65.20 -8.01 15.31
C PHE A 14 66.25 -8.47 14.29
N ALA A 15 67.07 -7.50 13.87
CA ALA A 15 68.35 -7.74 13.23
C ALA A 15 69.46 -7.68 14.28
N SER A 16 70.37 -8.66 14.19
CA SER A 16 71.79 -8.60 14.55
C SER A 16 72.24 -8.10 15.92
N THR A 17 72.82 -9.00 16.72
CA THR A 17 74.08 -8.73 17.43
C THR A 17 75.01 -9.92 17.31
N ALA A 18 76.03 -9.76 16.48
CA ALA A 18 77.27 -10.51 16.57
C ALA A 18 77.93 -10.21 17.93
N TRP A 19 78.44 -11.25 18.60
CA TRP A 19 79.38 -11.07 19.71
C TRP A 19 80.69 -11.76 19.34
N ALA A 20 81.63 -10.92 18.88
CA ALA A 20 83.03 -11.21 18.76
C ALA A 20 83.76 -10.35 19.80
N ALA A 21 84.33 -11.01 20.81
CA ALA A 21 85.41 -10.54 21.70
C ALA A 21 85.75 -11.76 22.57
N SER A 22 86.91 -12.41 22.42
CA SER A 22 88.27 -11.95 22.73
C SER A 22 88.77 -12.74 23.95
N ASP A 23 89.63 -13.71 23.68
CA ASP A 23 90.98 -13.78 24.23
C ASP A 23 91.12 -13.77 25.76
N LYS A 24 91.29 -14.97 26.33
CA LYS A 24 92.18 -15.30 27.46
C LYS A 24 91.85 -16.72 27.93
N ASP A 25 92.60 -17.68 27.42
CA ASP A 25 93.25 -18.71 28.22
C ASP A 25 94.17 -19.48 27.27
N ALA A 26 95.26 -18.80 26.96
CA ALA A 26 96.44 -19.40 26.40
C ALA A 26 97.02 -20.41 27.39
N ALA A 27 97.40 -21.55 26.82
CA ALA A 27 98.68 -22.20 27.07
C ALA A 27 99.10 -22.41 28.53
N GLN A 28 98.90 -23.63 29.02
CA GLN A 28 99.82 -24.24 29.98
C GLN A 28 99.73 -25.76 29.88
N VAL A 29 100.41 -26.35 28.90
CA VAL A 29 100.90 -27.73 29.03
C VAL A 29 102.33 -27.77 28.50
N ALA A 30 103.21 -28.12 29.42
CA ALA A 30 104.67 -28.11 29.38
C ALA A 30 105.32 -28.67 28.10
N ASP A 31 106.36 -27.95 27.66
CA ASP A 31 107.41 -28.44 26.75
C ASP A 31 108.01 -29.77 27.24
N GLY A 32 107.79 -30.84 26.48
CA GLY A 32 108.63 -32.05 26.51
C GLY A 32 109.81 -31.89 25.55
N PRO A 33 111.00 -32.44 25.84
CA PRO A 33 112.21 -32.17 25.07
C PRO A 33 112.13 -32.60 23.60
N ALA A 34 112.78 -31.80 22.75
CA ALA A 34 112.81 -31.88 21.30
C ALA A 34 113.28 -33.26 20.75
N PRO A 35 112.76 -33.69 19.58
CA PRO A 35 112.88 -35.05 19.04
C PRO A 35 114.30 -35.49 18.63
N GLU A 36 115.28 -34.59 18.60
CA GLU A 36 116.67 -34.93 18.27
C GLU A 36 117.40 -35.63 19.43
N GLN A 37 117.07 -35.33 20.69
CA GLN A 37 117.62 -36.04 21.86
C GLN A 37 117.05 -37.45 21.99
N ALA A 38 115.80 -37.67 21.59
CA ALA A 38 115.17 -38.98 21.57
C ALA A 38 115.83 -39.93 20.56
N ARG A 39 116.27 -39.43 19.39
CA ARG A 39 116.92 -40.26 18.37
C ARG A 39 118.32 -40.72 18.77
N ALA A 40 119.11 -39.88 19.44
CA ALA A 40 120.43 -40.25 19.94
C ALA A 40 120.40 -41.32 21.05
N VAL A 41 119.33 -41.36 21.85
CA VAL A 41 119.11 -42.41 22.87
C VAL A 41 118.63 -43.72 22.23
N VAL A 42 117.85 -43.65 21.16
CA VAL A 42 117.33 -44.83 20.45
C VAL A 42 118.42 -45.62 19.71
N GLU A 43 119.44 -44.95 19.14
CA GLU A 43 120.54 -45.62 18.42
C GLU A 43 121.59 -46.28 19.33
N GLN A 44 121.59 -46.02 20.65
CA GLN A 44 122.52 -46.63 21.62
C GLN A 44 121.93 -47.79 22.45
N LEU A 45 120.69 -48.19 22.17
CA LEU A 45 120.01 -49.25 22.94
C LEU A 45 120.28 -50.63 22.31
N GLN A 46 121.10 -51.44 22.99
CA GLN A 46 121.52 -52.79 22.58
C GLN A 46 120.61 -53.94 23.06
N GLU A 47 119.50 -53.65 23.74
CA GLU A 47 118.45 -54.63 24.05
C GLU A 47 117.03 -54.02 23.90
N PRO A 48 116.05 -54.80 23.42
CA PRO A 48 114.68 -54.33 23.26
C PRO A 48 114.06 -54.00 24.62
N LEU A 49 113.53 -52.78 24.77
CA LEU A 49 112.83 -52.25 25.96
C LEU A 49 111.53 -53.00 26.34
N TYR A 50 111.22 -54.12 25.67
CA TYR A 50 110.05 -54.94 25.96
C TYR A 50 110.36 -55.93 27.08
N ASN A 51 110.04 -55.55 28.31
CA ASN A 51 110.08 -56.40 29.49
C ASN A 51 108.67 -56.96 29.75
N PRO A 52 108.45 -58.26 30.07
CA PRO A 52 107.10 -58.85 30.23
C PRO A 52 106.14 -58.11 31.18
N PHE A 53 106.68 -57.31 32.12
CA PHE A 53 105.88 -56.47 33.01
C PHE A 53 105.24 -55.26 32.31
N VAL A 54 105.92 -54.66 31.33
CA VAL A 54 105.42 -53.47 30.61
C VAL A 54 104.28 -53.87 29.68
N GLU A 55 104.36 -55.03 29.03
CA GLU A 55 103.30 -55.56 28.19
C GLU A 55 102.00 -55.78 28.97
N ARG A 56 102.08 -56.41 30.15
CA ARG A 56 100.92 -56.64 31.00
C ARG A 56 100.30 -55.33 31.49
N TYR A 57 101.12 -54.38 31.91
CA TYR A 57 100.64 -53.06 32.33
C TYR A 57 99.88 -52.35 31.20
N VAL A 58 100.43 -52.34 29.99
CA VAL A 58 99.77 -51.72 28.83
C VAL A 58 98.47 -52.44 28.46
N LEU A 59 98.41 -53.77 28.57
CA LEU A 59 97.18 -54.54 28.34
C LEU A 59 96.11 -54.27 29.41
N ASP A 60 96.51 -54.14 30.68
CA ASP A 60 95.60 -53.82 31.79
C ASP A 60 95.06 -52.38 31.63
N GLU A 61 95.89 -51.41 31.25
CA GLU A 61 95.47 -50.04 30.92
C GLU A 61 94.55 -49.99 29.69
N LEU A 62 94.85 -50.75 28.63
CA LEU A 62 93.96 -50.84 27.46
C LEU A 62 92.61 -51.49 27.80
N LYS A 63 92.61 -52.48 28.70
CA LYS A 63 91.38 -53.10 29.19
C LYS A 63 90.58 -52.11 30.05
N ALA A 64 91.23 -51.40 30.97
CA ALA A 64 90.61 -50.36 31.78
C ALA A 64 90.03 -49.24 30.89
N LEU A 65 90.78 -48.79 29.88
CA LEU A 65 90.33 -47.79 28.91
C LEU A 65 89.11 -48.29 28.11
N ARG A 66 89.11 -49.55 27.65
CA ARG A 66 87.93 -50.12 26.97
C ARG A 66 86.71 -50.18 27.87
N THR A 67 86.89 -50.57 29.13
CA THR A 67 85.79 -50.60 30.11
C THR A 67 85.27 -49.18 30.36
N GLN A 68 86.15 -48.22 30.61
CA GLN A 68 85.78 -46.82 30.79
C GLN A 68 85.09 -46.23 29.55
N MET A 69 85.56 -46.54 28.34
CA MET A 69 84.89 -46.12 27.10
C MET A 69 83.52 -46.78 26.92
N ALA A 70 83.34 -48.03 27.36
CA ALA A 70 82.05 -48.70 27.33
C ALA A 70 81.06 -48.08 28.33
N ASP A 71 81.52 -47.80 29.55
CA ASP A 71 80.71 -47.15 30.59
C ASP A 71 80.32 -45.74 30.19
N GLN A 72 81.27 -44.95 29.65
CA GLN A 72 80.99 -43.61 29.13
C GLN A 72 79.99 -43.65 27.97
N ARG A 73 80.06 -44.64 27.08
CA ARG A 73 79.06 -44.82 26.02
C ARG A 73 77.69 -45.16 26.58
N ALA A 74 77.61 -46.04 27.58
CA ALA A 74 76.36 -46.40 28.22
C ALA A 74 75.71 -45.19 28.90
N GLU A 75 76.49 -44.39 29.62
CA GLU A 75 76.01 -43.16 30.26
C GLU A 75 75.53 -42.13 29.23
N MET A 76 76.28 -41.91 28.15
CA MET A 76 75.89 -40.99 27.08
C MET A 76 74.61 -41.45 26.37
N ILE A 77 74.47 -42.76 26.10
CA ILE A 77 73.24 -43.32 25.53
C ILE A 77 72.08 -43.07 26.48
N GLN A 78 72.25 -43.32 27.78
CA GLN A 78 71.20 -43.10 28.76
C GLN A 78 70.79 -41.62 28.83
N GLN A 79 71.76 -40.69 28.88
CA GLN A 79 71.47 -39.26 28.89
C GLN A 79 70.73 -38.81 27.62
N VAL A 80 71.10 -39.32 26.45
CA VAL A 80 70.40 -39.00 25.19
C VAL A 80 68.97 -39.53 25.21
N VAL A 81 68.78 -40.79 25.61
CA VAL A 81 67.45 -41.42 25.73
C VAL A 81 66.57 -40.66 26.73
N ASP A 82 67.09 -40.30 27.90
CA ASP A 82 66.36 -39.51 28.90
C ASP A 82 65.99 -38.13 28.36
N ARG A 83 66.89 -37.49 27.60
CA ARG A 83 66.63 -36.20 26.97
C ARG A 83 65.55 -36.31 25.90
N GLU A 84 65.57 -37.35 25.08
CA GLU A 84 64.55 -37.65 24.07
C GLU A 84 63.19 -37.92 24.72
N HIS A 85 63.13 -38.78 25.74
CA HIS A 85 61.89 -39.01 26.50
C HIS A 85 61.34 -37.70 27.09
N SER A 86 62.19 -36.89 27.72
CA SER A 86 61.74 -35.60 28.27
C SER A 86 61.25 -34.62 27.20
N ALA A 87 61.82 -34.67 25.99
CA ALA A 87 61.41 -33.82 24.87
C ALA A 87 60.08 -34.29 24.30
N VAL A 88 59.90 -35.60 24.15
CA VAL A 88 58.64 -36.23 23.73
C VAL A 88 57.54 -35.92 24.77
N ASP A 89 57.79 -36.11 26.06
CA ASP A 89 56.82 -35.84 27.12
C ASP A 89 56.39 -34.37 27.14
N ARG A 90 57.32 -33.43 26.96
CA ARG A 90 56.99 -32.00 26.83
C ARG A 90 56.14 -31.72 25.59
N ALA A 91 56.46 -32.33 24.46
CA ALA A 91 55.70 -32.16 23.22
C ALA A 91 54.28 -32.73 23.33
N VAL A 92 54.14 -33.92 23.95
CA VAL A 92 52.85 -34.57 24.21
C VAL A 92 52.01 -33.75 25.19
N THR A 93 52.62 -33.24 26.26
CA THR A 93 51.94 -32.37 27.24
C THR A 93 51.45 -31.09 26.58
N TYR A 94 52.30 -30.42 25.80
CA TYR A 94 51.91 -29.21 25.05
C TYR A 94 50.78 -29.48 24.05
N ALA A 95 50.83 -30.60 23.31
CA ALA A 95 49.76 -31.00 22.41
C ALA A 95 48.45 -31.26 23.16
N THR A 96 48.51 -31.93 24.32
CA THR A 96 47.33 -32.21 25.14
C THR A 96 46.73 -30.93 25.69
N ASP A 97 47.54 -30.06 26.28
CA ASP A 97 47.08 -28.78 26.84
C ASP A 97 46.46 -27.88 25.78
N THR A 98 47.11 -27.74 24.61
CA THR A 98 46.57 -26.92 23.51
C THR A 98 45.22 -27.43 23.00
N ILE A 99 45.06 -28.74 22.89
CA ILE A 99 43.77 -29.37 22.55
C ILE A 99 42.73 -29.05 23.63
N THR A 100 43.06 -29.22 24.91
CA THR A 100 42.15 -28.94 26.03
C THR A 100 41.72 -27.46 26.07
N TYR A 101 42.64 -26.52 25.91
CA TYR A 101 42.30 -25.09 25.87
C TYR A 101 41.43 -24.74 24.66
N PHE A 102 41.67 -25.35 23.50
CA PHE A 102 40.83 -25.15 22.32
C PHE A 102 39.39 -25.61 22.57
N PHE A 103 39.21 -26.77 23.23
CA PHE A 103 37.89 -27.23 23.64
C PHE A 103 37.21 -26.28 24.61
N TYR A 104 37.94 -25.70 25.58
CA TYR A 104 37.35 -24.70 26.49
C TYR A 104 36.93 -23.42 25.77
N VAL A 105 37.72 -22.94 24.81
CA VAL A 105 37.36 -21.75 24.02
C VAL A 105 36.11 -22.02 23.18
N ILE A 106 36.02 -23.18 22.52
CA ILE A 106 34.82 -23.57 21.77
C ILE A 106 33.61 -23.70 22.70
N ALA A 107 33.77 -24.33 23.86
CA ALA A 107 32.69 -24.50 24.83
C ALA A 107 32.17 -23.14 25.34
N ALA A 108 33.09 -22.22 25.67
CA ALA A 108 32.75 -20.87 26.08
C ALA A 108 32.02 -20.10 24.96
N ALA A 109 32.55 -20.13 23.73
CA ALA A 109 31.92 -19.49 22.59
C ALA A 109 30.53 -20.08 22.27
N SER A 110 30.39 -21.40 22.36
CA SER A 110 29.11 -22.11 22.14
C SER A 110 28.09 -21.76 23.21
N SER A 111 28.49 -21.67 24.48
CA SER A 111 27.62 -21.26 25.58
C SER A 111 27.09 -19.84 25.37
N VAL A 112 27.96 -18.89 24.99
CA VAL A 112 27.56 -17.52 24.67
C VAL A 112 26.60 -17.49 23.47
N LEU A 113 26.90 -18.25 22.41
CA LEU A 113 26.06 -18.31 21.22
C LEU A 113 24.66 -18.86 21.52
N VAL A 114 24.54 -19.86 22.38
CA VAL A 114 23.24 -20.41 22.79
C VAL A 114 22.43 -19.40 23.61
N LEU A 115 23.07 -18.70 24.56
CA LEU A 115 22.39 -17.68 25.37
C LEU A 115 21.86 -16.53 24.51
N VAL A 116 22.71 -15.98 23.63
CA VAL A 116 22.35 -14.89 22.71
C VAL A 116 21.35 -15.36 21.66
N GLY A 117 21.52 -16.57 21.14
CA GLY A 117 20.61 -17.17 20.17
C GLY A 117 19.21 -17.37 20.73
N TRP A 118 19.10 -17.89 21.96
CA TRP A 118 17.81 -18.09 22.62
C TRP A 118 17.08 -16.77 22.91
N SER A 119 17.78 -15.75 23.43
CA SER A 119 17.16 -14.44 23.69
C SER A 119 16.71 -13.78 22.39
N SER A 120 17.52 -13.83 21.33
CA SER A 120 17.19 -13.24 20.03
C SER A 120 15.95 -13.87 19.39
N ILE A 121 15.84 -15.21 19.40
CA ILE A 121 14.68 -15.91 18.83
C ILE A 121 13.40 -15.55 19.60
N ARG A 122 13.48 -15.50 20.93
CA ARG A 122 12.34 -15.11 21.77
C ARG A 122 11.91 -13.68 21.49
N ASP A 123 12.86 -12.75 21.44
CA ASP A 123 12.59 -11.33 21.20
C ASP A 123 12.00 -11.11 19.79
N ILE A 124 12.47 -11.84 18.77
CA ILE A 124 11.90 -11.80 17.41
C ILE A 124 10.45 -12.30 17.44
N LYS A 125 10.17 -13.42 18.12
CA LYS A 125 8.81 -13.98 18.20
C LYS A 125 7.83 -13.01 18.85
N GLU A 126 8.22 -12.40 19.97
CA GLU A 126 7.40 -11.43 20.70
C GLU A 126 7.14 -10.17 19.88
N ARG A 127 8.18 -9.60 19.24
CA ARG A 127 8.05 -8.45 18.34
C ARG A 127 7.15 -8.75 17.15
N LEU A 128 7.34 -9.90 16.49
CA LEU A 128 6.56 -10.28 15.32
C LEU A 128 5.06 -10.37 15.64
N HIS A 129 4.68 -10.97 16.78
CA HIS A 129 3.27 -11.05 17.18
C HIS A 129 2.68 -9.66 17.41
N SER A 130 3.39 -8.80 18.15
CA SER A 130 2.91 -7.44 18.44
C SER A 130 2.75 -6.57 17.19
N VAL A 131 3.71 -6.62 16.27
CA VAL A 131 3.67 -5.83 15.02
C VAL A 131 2.59 -6.38 14.07
N ALA A 132 2.46 -7.71 13.98
CA ALA A 132 1.40 -8.31 13.17
C ALA A 132 0.00 -7.97 13.73
N GLU A 133 -0.20 -8.04 15.03
CA GLU A 133 -1.48 -7.72 15.68
C GLU A 133 -1.83 -6.23 15.54
N GLU A 134 -0.84 -5.34 15.66
CA GLU A 134 -1.02 -3.91 15.46
C GLU A 134 -1.40 -3.59 14.01
N GLU A 135 -0.70 -4.17 13.03
CA GLU A 135 -0.97 -3.93 11.61
C GLU A 135 -2.30 -4.56 11.17
N ILE A 136 -2.64 -5.75 11.66
CA ILE A 136 -3.95 -6.38 11.43
C ILE A 136 -5.06 -5.48 12.01
N SER A 137 -4.90 -5.02 13.25
CA SER A 137 -5.89 -4.14 13.89
C SER A 137 -6.04 -2.82 13.14
N ARG A 138 -4.95 -2.27 12.60
CA ARG A 138 -4.96 -1.08 11.76
C ARG A 138 -5.73 -1.32 10.47
N LEU A 139 -5.43 -2.39 9.75
CA LEU A 139 -6.11 -2.76 8.51
C LEU A 139 -7.61 -2.99 8.75
N VAL A 140 -7.97 -3.72 9.81
CA VAL A 140 -9.38 -3.97 10.16
C VAL A 140 -10.12 -2.65 10.37
N ARG A 141 -9.56 -1.71 11.15
CA ARG A 141 -10.17 -0.38 11.36
C ARG A 141 -10.31 0.42 10.07
N GLU A 142 -9.30 0.36 9.19
CA GLU A 142 -9.35 1.06 7.91
C GLU A 142 -10.43 0.47 6.99
N TYR A 143 -10.54 -0.85 6.92
CA TYR A 143 -11.58 -1.53 6.15
C TYR A 143 -12.97 -1.33 6.75
N GLU A 144 -13.12 -1.34 8.07
CA GLU A 144 -14.38 -1.05 8.75
C GLU A 144 -14.85 0.38 8.45
N ALA A 145 -13.95 1.37 8.54
CA ALA A 145 -14.27 2.75 8.20
C ALA A 145 -14.64 2.91 6.71
N ARG A 146 -13.90 2.26 5.80
CA ARG A 146 -14.24 2.25 4.37
C ARG A 146 -15.59 1.58 4.11
N LEU A 147 -15.85 0.45 4.74
CA LEU A 147 -17.11 -0.29 4.57
C LEU A 147 -18.30 0.55 5.07
N ALA A 148 -18.17 1.17 6.23
CA ALA A 148 -19.18 2.08 6.76
C ALA A 148 -19.45 3.26 5.80
N SER A 149 -18.40 3.84 5.20
CA SER A 149 -18.57 4.92 4.22
C SER A 149 -19.27 4.46 2.93
N ILE A 150 -19.00 3.23 2.48
CA ILE A 150 -19.63 2.63 1.30
C ILE A 150 -21.10 2.32 1.60
N GLU A 151 -21.40 1.76 2.78
CA GLU A 151 -22.76 1.47 3.22
C GLU A 151 -23.61 2.74 3.27
N GLU A 152 -23.08 3.83 3.84
CA GLU A 152 -23.77 5.12 3.86
C GLU A 152 -24.04 5.65 2.45
N GLN A 153 -23.04 5.61 1.57
CA GLN A 153 -23.21 6.03 0.18
C GLN A 153 -24.23 5.18 -0.58
N LEU A 154 -24.26 3.86 -0.34
CA LEU A 154 -25.22 2.97 -0.95
C LEU A 154 -26.63 3.24 -0.43
N ASN A 155 -26.80 3.48 0.86
CA ASN A 155 -28.09 3.82 1.46
C ASN A 155 -28.64 5.13 0.90
N LEU A 156 -27.79 6.17 0.82
CA LEU A 156 -28.17 7.46 0.22
C LEU A 156 -28.57 7.30 -1.25
N LYS A 157 -27.75 6.61 -2.05
CA LYS A 157 -28.08 6.34 -3.46
C LYS A 157 -29.35 5.52 -3.60
N SER A 158 -29.57 4.52 -2.75
CA SER A 158 -30.77 3.70 -2.78
C SER A 158 -32.03 4.53 -2.53
N ARG A 159 -31.97 5.47 -1.57
CA ARG A 159 -33.10 6.39 -1.31
C ARG A 159 -33.40 7.27 -2.50
N HIS A 160 -32.37 7.89 -3.10
CA HIS A 160 -32.57 8.71 -4.29
C HIS A 160 -33.07 7.92 -5.50
N ILE A 161 -32.65 6.66 -5.66
CA ILE A 161 -33.18 5.79 -6.70
C ILE A 161 -34.66 5.53 -6.48
N GLU A 162 -35.08 5.28 -5.24
CA GLU A 162 -36.49 5.05 -4.91
C GLU A 162 -37.34 6.31 -5.12
N GLU A 163 -36.89 7.47 -4.63
CA GLU A 163 -37.57 8.76 -4.86
C GLU A 163 -37.72 9.07 -6.36
N ASN A 164 -36.64 8.86 -7.13
CA ASN A 164 -36.68 9.05 -8.57
C ASN A 164 -37.61 8.05 -9.26
N ARG A 165 -37.64 6.80 -8.78
CA ARG A 165 -38.54 5.77 -9.32
C ARG A 165 -40.00 6.16 -9.08
N GLU A 166 -40.37 6.57 -7.88
CA GLU A 166 -41.71 7.06 -7.56
C GLU A 166 -42.12 8.25 -8.44
N ALA A 167 -41.20 9.21 -8.67
CA ALA A 167 -41.45 10.36 -9.53
C ALA A 167 -41.63 9.96 -11.02
N ILE A 168 -40.86 8.99 -11.51
CA ILE A 168 -40.99 8.43 -12.86
C ILE A 168 -42.34 7.71 -12.99
N ASP A 169 -42.69 6.87 -12.01
CA ASP A 169 -43.94 6.12 -12.01
C ASP A 169 -45.16 7.06 -12.00
N ALA A 170 -45.15 8.12 -11.18
CA ALA A 170 -46.19 9.14 -11.18
C ALA A 170 -46.29 9.90 -12.51
N THR A 171 -45.15 10.20 -13.14
CA THR A 171 -45.13 10.89 -14.45
C THR A 171 -45.66 9.99 -15.56
N ASN A 172 -45.27 8.72 -15.57
CA ASN A 172 -45.77 7.72 -16.52
C ASN A 172 -47.27 7.50 -16.34
N GLU A 173 -47.76 7.45 -15.09
CA GLU A 173 -49.18 7.35 -14.79
C GLU A 173 -49.95 8.55 -15.36
N VAL A 174 -49.50 9.78 -15.06
CA VAL A 174 -50.09 11.01 -15.62
C VAL A 174 -50.10 10.98 -17.14
N GLN A 175 -48.98 10.61 -17.78
CA GLN A 175 -48.90 10.51 -19.24
C GLN A 175 -49.88 9.47 -19.80
N SER A 176 -50.03 8.32 -19.14
CA SER A 176 -51.00 7.29 -19.55
C SER A 176 -52.44 7.79 -19.45
N LEU A 177 -52.75 8.60 -18.43
CA LEU A 177 -54.05 9.22 -18.26
C LEU A 177 -54.33 10.28 -19.33
N TRP A 178 -53.33 11.10 -19.68
CA TRP A 178 -53.43 12.06 -20.79
C TRP A 178 -53.73 11.38 -22.12
N LEU A 179 -52.99 10.30 -22.45
CA LEU A 179 -53.22 9.54 -23.67
C LEU A 179 -54.64 8.96 -23.73
N ARG A 180 -55.15 8.46 -22.60
CA ARG A 180 -56.53 7.97 -22.50
C ARG A 180 -57.53 9.12 -22.66
N ALA A 181 -57.31 10.25 -21.98
CA ALA A 181 -58.21 11.40 -22.05
C ALA A 181 -58.34 11.95 -23.49
N GLY A 182 -57.26 11.97 -24.26
CA GLY A 182 -57.28 12.37 -25.66
C GLY A 182 -58.00 11.38 -26.59
N GLN A 183 -58.14 10.11 -26.20
CA GLN A 183 -58.84 9.08 -26.97
C GLN A 183 -60.31 8.89 -26.55
N GLU A 184 -60.68 9.35 -25.36
CA GLU A 184 -62.05 9.22 -24.85
C GLU A 184 -62.99 10.20 -25.57
N PRO A 185 -64.03 9.71 -26.27
CA PRO A 185 -64.98 10.59 -26.96
C PRO A 185 -66.04 11.17 -26.01
N ASN A 186 -66.26 10.57 -24.83
CA ASN A 186 -67.28 11.02 -23.90
C ASN A 186 -66.72 12.10 -22.96
N PRO A 187 -67.24 13.35 -22.98
CA PRO A 187 -66.74 14.43 -22.13
C PRO A 187 -66.83 14.13 -20.63
N ALA A 188 -67.86 13.42 -20.18
CA ALA A 188 -67.97 13.05 -18.76
C ALA A 188 -66.83 12.11 -18.31
N ASN A 189 -66.41 11.20 -19.19
CA ASN A 189 -65.27 10.32 -18.93
C ASN A 189 -63.94 11.09 -19.00
N LYS A 190 -63.79 12.04 -19.95
CA LYS A 190 -62.63 12.93 -20.02
C LYS A 190 -62.45 13.69 -18.71
N ILE A 191 -63.53 14.27 -18.17
CA ILE A 191 -63.51 14.97 -16.88
C ILE A 191 -63.01 14.07 -15.75
N ALA A 192 -63.51 12.82 -15.67
CA ALA A 192 -63.08 11.88 -14.65
C ALA A 192 -61.59 11.50 -14.78
N LEU A 193 -61.04 11.45 -16.00
CA LEU A 193 -59.61 11.24 -16.24
C LEU A 193 -58.77 12.46 -15.85
N TYR A 194 -59.21 13.68 -16.19
CA TYR A 194 -58.54 14.89 -15.73
C TYR A 194 -58.58 15.03 -14.21
N ASP A 195 -59.67 14.62 -13.54
CA ASP A 195 -59.73 14.54 -12.09
C ASP A 195 -58.70 13.58 -11.51
N GLN A 196 -58.39 12.48 -12.20
CA GLN A 196 -57.32 11.55 -11.78
C GLN A 196 -55.95 12.20 -11.96
N ILE A 197 -55.70 12.88 -13.09
CA ILE A 197 -54.45 13.62 -13.33
C ILE A 197 -54.26 14.68 -12.24
N MET A 198 -55.31 15.43 -11.91
CA MET A 198 -55.28 16.45 -10.86
C MET A 198 -55.10 15.87 -9.45
N ARG A 199 -55.42 14.59 -9.18
CA ARG A 199 -55.06 13.97 -7.89
C ARG A 199 -53.56 13.75 -7.75
N ILE A 200 -52.88 13.47 -8.86
CA ILE A 200 -51.43 13.26 -8.90
C ILE A 200 -50.70 14.61 -9.00
N ARG A 201 -51.22 15.55 -9.79
CA ARG A 201 -50.71 16.92 -9.97
C ARG A 201 -51.81 17.96 -9.70
N PRO A 202 -52.00 18.38 -8.44
CA PRO A 202 -53.14 19.23 -8.02
C PRO A 202 -53.24 20.62 -8.65
N TYR A 203 -52.17 21.11 -9.29
CA TYR A 203 -52.08 22.48 -9.79
C TYR A 203 -51.60 22.56 -11.24
N ASP A 204 -51.78 21.48 -12.01
CA ASP A 204 -51.42 21.44 -13.42
C ASP A 204 -52.38 22.34 -14.23
N PRO A 205 -51.91 23.49 -14.77
CA PRO A 205 -52.77 24.42 -15.51
C PRO A 205 -53.35 23.77 -16.77
N GLU A 206 -52.60 22.90 -17.44
CA GLU A 206 -53.06 22.18 -18.63
C GLU A 206 -54.24 21.27 -18.28
N ALA A 207 -54.12 20.46 -17.22
CA ALA A 207 -55.21 19.58 -16.80
C ALA A 207 -56.50 20.38 -16.48
N LEU A 208 -56.37 21.57 -15.90
CA LEU A 208 -57.49 22.47 -15.63
C LEU A 208 -58.14 23.02 -16.91
N THR A 209 -57.36 23.44 -17.91
CA THR A 209 -57.90 23.99 -19.18
C THR A 209 -58.52 22.91 -20.06
N TYR A 210 -57.90 21.73 -20.14
CA TYR A 210 -58.47 20.60 -20.87
C TYR A 210 -59.69 19.99 -20.18
N LYS A 211 -59.78 20.07 -18.84
CA LYS A 211 -61.02 19.78 -18.13
C LYS A 211 -62.10 20.81 -18.44
N ALA A 212 -61.75 22.10 -18.51
CA ALA A 212 -62.69 23.16 -18.87
C ALA A 212 -63.27 22.94 -20.28
N ASP A 213 -62.45 22.46 -21.23
CA ASP A 213 -62.89 22.06 -22.56
C ASP A 213 -63.99 20.98 -22.52
N ALA A 214 -63.72 19.87 -21.84
CA ALA A 214 -64.68 18.78 -21.70
C ALA A 214 -65.96 19.20 -20.96
N VAL A 215 -65.87 20.17 -20.06
CA VAL A 215 -67.02 20.77 -19.35
C VAL A 215 -67.83 21.69 -20.29
N LEU A 216 -67.19 22.40 -21.22
CA LEU A 216 -67.87 23.16 -22.27
C LEU A 216 -68.62 22.26 -23.24
N GLU A 217 -68.04 21.11 -23.62
CA GLU A 217 -68.73 20.09 -24.42
C GLU A 217 -70.03 19.58 -23.75
N LEU A 218 -70.12 19.65 -22.41
CA LEU A 218 -71.34 19.33 -21.64
C LEU A 218 -72.33 20.50 -21.51
N GLY A 219 -71.97 21.70 -21.98
CA GLY A 219 -72.77 22.92 -21.89
C GLY A 219 -72.66 23.66 -20.55
N GLU A 220 -71.74 23.27 -19.67
CA GLU A 220 -71.59 23.83 -18.33
C GLU A 220 -70.59 25.01 -18.30
N ALA A 221 -70.86 26.04 -19.10
CA ALA A 221 -69.91 27.14 -19.37
C ALA A 221 -69.47 27.93 -18.13
N GLN A 222 -70.34 28.07 -17.12
CA GLN A 222 -69.98 28.73 -15.86
C GLN A 222 -68.93 27.93 -15.07
N TRP A 223 -69.00 26.59 -15.12
CA TRP A 223 -68.02 25.74 -14.47
C TRP A 223 -66.68 25.79 -15.20
N ALA A 224 -66.69 25.75 -16.53
CA ALA A 224 -65.49 25.94 -17.35
C ALA A 224 -64.78 27.26 -17.06
N THR A 225 -65.54 28.36 -16.92
CA THR A 225 -65.00 29.69 -16.56
C THR A 225 -64.24 29.64 -15.23
N ASN A 226 -64.81 28.98 -14.21
CA ASN A 226 -64.18 28.83 -12.91
C ASN A 226 -62.89 27.99 -12.96
N LEU A 227 -62.83 26.97 -13.82
CA LEU A 227 -61.65 26.14 -14.04
C LEU A 227 -60.54 26.91 -14.77
N CYS A 228 -60.88 27.71 -15.78
CA CYS A 228 -59.90 28.52 -16.50
C CYS A 228 -59.33 29.64 -15.62
N HIS A 229 -60.15 30.31 -14.80
CA HIS A 229 -59.63 31.25 -13.81
C HIS A 229 -58.77 30.57 -12.73
N GLN A 230 -59.01 29.30 -12.42
CA GLN A 230 -58.10 28.52 -11.58
C GLN A 230 -56.76 28.29 -12.27
N ALA A 231 -56.78 27.89 -13.55
CA ALA A 231 -55.56 27.70 -14.34
C ALA A 231 -54.73 29.00 -14.40
N LEU A 232 -55.37 30.14 -14.68
CA LEU A 232 -54.73 31.45 -14.76
C LEU A 232 -54.13 31.95 -13.43
N ARG A 233 -54.57 31.43 -12.28
CA ARG A 233 -53.91 31.73 -10.99
C ARG A 233 -52.57 31.04 -10.84
N HIS A 234 -52.39 29.90 -11.50
CA HIS A 234 -51.15 29.13 -11.46
C HIS A 234 -50.23 29.47 -12.63
N ASP A 235 -50.82 29.72 -13.81
CA ASP A 235 -50.13 30.13 -15.02
C ASP A 235 -50.87 31.32 -15.68
N PRO A 236 -50.49 32.58 -15.32
CA PRO A 236 -51.13 33.78 -15.85
C PRO A 236 -50.97 34.00 -17.35
N ASP A 237 -50.01 33.33 -17.99
CA ASP A 237 -49.70 33.47 -19.41
C ASP A 237 -50.24 32.29 -20.24
N ASN A 238 -51.09 31.45 -19.64
CA ASN A 238 -51.69 30.32 -20.30
C ASN A 238 -52.66 30.76 -21.42
N SER A 239 -52.20 30.72 -22.66
CA SER A 239 -53.00 31.12 -23.83
C SER A 239 -54.22 30.21 -24.02
N HIS A 240 -54.09 28.92 -23.73
CA HIS A 240 -55.20 27.96 -23.81
C HIS A 240 -56.31 28.30 -22.80
N ALA A 241 -55.97 28.77 -21.60
CA ALA A 241 -56.96 29.18 -20.61
C ALA A 241 -57.78 30.39 -21.07
N PHE A 242 -57.14 31.38 -21.71
CA PHE A 242 -57.84 32.52 -22.30
C PHE A 242 -58.73 32.10 -23.47
N PHE A 243 -58.25 31.19 -24.32
CA PHE A 243 -59.06 30.64 -25.42
C PHE A 243 -60.34 29.97 -24.89
N GLN A 244 -60.23 29.14 -23.86
CA GLN A 244 -61.39 28.47 -23.27
C GLN A 244 -62.31 29.43 -22.49
N LEU A 245 -61.78 30.51 -21.91
CA LEU A 245 -62.61 31.59 -21.38
C LEU A 245 -63.40 32.30 -22.48
N ALA A 246 -62.81 32.50 -23.67
CA ALA A 246 -63.54 33.08 -24.79
C ALA A 246 -64.68 32.18 -25.26
N CYS A 247 -64.43 30.88 -25.42
CA CYS A 247 -65.46 29.89 -25.76
C CYS A 247 -66.57 29.82 -24.69
N ALA A 248 -66.20 29.85 -23.40
CA ALA A 248 -67.16 29.91 -22.30
C ALA A 248 -67.99 31.20 -22.29
N ALA A 249 -67.37 32.36 -22.54
CA ALA A 249 -68.07 33.64 -22.61
C ALA A 249 -69.01 33.70 -23.82
N ALA A 250 -68.59 33.15 -24.97
CA ALA A 250 -69.39 33.04 -26.19
C ALA A 250 -70.65 32.19 -25.97
N THR A 251 -70.49 31.02 -25.34
CA THR A 251 -71.62 30.13 -25.01
C THR A 251 -72.60 30.74 -24.00
N LEU A 252 -72.12 31.62 -23.10
CA LEU A 252 -72.96 32.41 -22.20
C LEU A 252 -73.59 33.66 -22.85
N GLY A 253 -73.22 33.99 -24.09
CA GLY A 253 -73.70 35.18 -24.82
C GLY A 253 -72.99 36.49 -24.45
N HIS A 254 -71.90 36.44 -23.69
CA HIS A 254 -71.09 37.60 -23.32
C HIS A 254 -70.05 37.89 -24.41
N PHE A 255 -70.51 38.39 -25.56
CA PHE A 255 -69.66 38.55 -26.75
C PHE A 255 -68.51 39.55 -26.59
N GLU A 256 -68.70 40.64 -25.83
CA GLU A 256 -67.63 41.62 -25.56
C GLU A 256 -66.48 41.01 -24.76
N ASP A 257 -66.80 40.23 -23.72
CA ASP A 257 -65.81 39.53 -22.90
C ASP A 257 -65.09 38.45 -23.70
N ALA A 258 -65.81 37.72 -24.54
CA ALA A 258 -65.24 36.70 -25.41
C ALA A 258 -64.20 37.30 -26.36
N VAL A 259 -64.48 38.44 -27.02
CA VAL A 259 -63.49 39.11 -27.88
C VAL A 259 -62.26 39.57 -27.10
N ARG A 260 -62.45 40.12 -25.90
CA ARG A 260 -61.33 40.52 -25.02
C ARG A 260 -60.44 39.32 -24.67
N TYR A 261 -61.02 38.17 -24.34
CA TYR A 261 -60.23 36.97 -24.05
C TYR A 261 -59.54 36.40 -25.30
N LEU A 262 -60.15 36.51 -26.49
CA LEU A 262 -59.48 36.17 -27.75
C LEU A 262 -58.30 37.08 -28.05
N GLU A 263 -58.43 38.38 -27.78
CA GLU A 263 -57.32 39.32 -27.91
C GLU A 263 -56.15 38.92 -27.00
N GLU A 264 -56.42 38.63 -25.72
CA GLU A 264 -55.42 38.14 -24.76
C GLU A 264 -54.79 36.81 -25.19
N THR A 265 -55.57 35.94 -25.87
CA THR A 265 -55.08 34.66 -26.42
C THR A 265 -54.08 34.91 -27.55
N ILE A 266 -54.45 35.72 -28.55
CA ILE A 266 -53.62 36.01 -29.74
C ILE A 266 -52.36 36.78 -29.35
N GLN A 267 -52.46 37.72 -28.41
CA GLN A 267 -51.31 38.47 -27.92
C GLN A 267 -50.23 37.56 -27.30
N ARG A 268 -50.62 36.44 -26.67
CA ARG A 268 -49.70 35.49 -26.04
C ARG A 268 -49.24 34.40 -27.00
N SER A 269 -50.13 33.87 -27.85
CA SER A 269 -49.78 32.88 -28.85
C SER A 269 -50.57 33.07 -30.14
N ASP A 270 -49.85 33.36 -31.22
CA ASP A 270 -50.39 33.53 -32.57
C ASP A 270 -50.91 32.22 -33.19
N THR A 271 -50.55 31.06 -32.61
CA THR A 271 -50.96 29.74 -33.10
C THR A 271 -52.47 29.54 -33.10
N TYR A 272 -53.18 30.17 -32.16
CA TYR A 272 -54.63 29.99 -31.99
C TYR A 272 -55.46 30.72 -33.05
N ARG A 273 -54.88 31.57 -33.92
CA ARG A 273 -55.65 32.30 -34.94
C ARG A 273 -56.42 31.36 -35.88
N LEU A 274 -55.86 30.20 -36.21
CA LEU A 274 -56.52 29.20 -37.04
C LEU A 274 -57.64 28.51 -36.25
N ASP A 275 -57.35 28.07 -35.03
CA ASP A 275 -58.31 27.39 -34.15
C ASP A 275 -59.54 28.27 -33.88
N ILE A 276 -59.34 29.58 -33.65
CA ILE A 276 -60.41 30.56 -33.44
C ILE A 276 -61.38 30.63 -34.63
N MET A 277 -60.89 30.43 -35.86
CA MET A 277 -61.73 30.49 -37.06
C MET A 277 -62.54 29.21 -37.29
N GLU A 278 -62.01 28.06 -36.87
CA GLU A 278 -62.62 26.74 -37.05
C GLU A 278 -63.55 26.35 -35.89
N GLU A 279 -63.42 27.01 -34.74
CA GLU A 279 -64.14 26.68 -33.51
C GLU A 279 -65.67 26.95 -33.61
N PRO A 280 -66.53 25.92 -33.47
CA PRO A 280 -67.97 26.05 -33.66
C PRO A 280 -68.65 26.91 -32.59
N THR A 281 -68.11 26.95 -31.37
CA THR A 281 -68.68 27.77 -30.27
C THR A 281 -68.54 29.28 -30.53
N LEU A 282 -67.63 29.68 -31.41
CA LEU A 282 -67.37 31.06 -31.79
C LEU A 282 -68.11 31.49 -33.07
N GLU A 283 -68.88 30.59 -33.71
CA GLU A 283 -69.68 30.93 -34.90
C GLU A 283 -70.57 32.17 -34.70
N PRO A 284 -71.27 32.34 -33.54
CA PRO A 284 -72.08 33.54 -33.29
C PRO A 284 -71.26 34.83 -33.21
N LEU A 285 -69.95 34.74 -32.91
CA LEU A 285 -69.06 35.91 -32.84
C LEU A 285 -68.57 36.36 -34.21
N LYS A 286 -68.62 35.52 -35.25
CA LYS A 286 -68.12 35.87 -36.59
C LYS A 286 -68.83 37.08 -37.21
N ASP A 287 -70.07 37.35 -36.79
CA ASP A 287 -70.85 38.51 -37.19
C ASP A 287 -70.66 39.74 -36.28
N PHE A 288 -69.95 39.59 -35.17
CA PHE A 288 -69.71 40.68 -34.22
C PHE A 288 -68.58 41.60 -34.73
N PRO A 289 -68.80 42.92 -34.88
CA PRO A 289 -67.81 43.82 -35.49
C PRO A 289 -66.43 43.82 -34.79
N PRO A 290 -66.34 43.83 -33.45
CA PRO A 290 -65.05 43.73 -32.76
C PRO A 290 -64.25 42.45 -33.05
N PHE A 291 -64.95 41.33 -33.30
CA PHE A 291 -64.30 40.07 -33.66
C PHE A 291 -63.71 40.12 -35.08
N ARG A 292 -64.44 40.73 -36.03
CA ARG A 292 -63.95 40.92 -37.41
C ARG A 292 -62.71 41.80 -37.45
N ALA A 293 -62.68 42.86 -36.66
CA ALA A 293 -61.51 43.73 -36.51
C ALA A 293 -60.30 42.94 -35.96
N LEU A 294 -60.49 42.14 -34.91
CA LEU A 294 -59.43 41.33 -34.30
C LEU A 294 -58.85 40.30 -35.29
N MET A 295 -59.70 39.69 -36.12
CA MET A 295 -59.28 38.71 -37.11
C MET A 295 -58.76 39.33 -38.41
N GLY A 296 -58.84 40.66 -38.57
CA GLY A 296 -58.41 41.36 -39.79
C GLY A 296 -59.32 41.10 -41.00
N LEU A 297 -60.60 40.82 -40.73
CA LEU A 297 -61.62 40.52 -41.74
C LEU A 297 -62.37 41.77 -42.24
N ASP A 298 -62.14 42.94 -41.60
CA ASP A 298 -62.72 44.20 -42.02
C ASP A 298 -61.90 44.83 -43.17
N PRO A 299 -62.57 45.24 -44.28
CA PRO A 299 -61.90 45.83 -45.44
C PRO A 299 -61.33 47.25 -45.20
N GLU A 300 -61.46 47.83 -44.00
CA GLU A 300 -61.03 49.21 -43.70
C GLU A 300 -59.77 49.32 -42.81
N ALA A 301 -59.13 48.21 -42.42
CA ALA A 301 -57.91 48.24 -41.58
C ALA A 301 -56.59 48.23 -42.38
N GLY A 302 -56.65 48.56 -43.67
CA GLY A 302 -55.51 48.64 -44.58
C GLY A 302 -55.38 50.02 -45.23
N GLU A 303 -54.99 51.03 -44.45
CA GLU A 303 -54.34 52.27 -44.92
C GLU A 303 -53.08 52.56 -44.10
#